data_AF-A0A2I0HVY4-F1
#
_entry.id   AF-A0A2I0HVY4-F1
#
_cell.length_a   1.000
_cell.length_b   1.000
_cell.length_c   1.000
_cell.angle_alpha   90.00
_cell.angle_beta   90.00
_cell.angle_gamma   90.00
#
_symmetry.space_group_name_H-M   'P 1'
#
loop_
_entity.id
_entity.type
_entity.pdbx_description
1 polymer ?
#
loop_
_entity_poly.entity_id
_entity_poly.type
_entity_poly.pdbx_seq_one_letter_code
_entity_poly.pdbx_strand_id
1 'polypeptide(L)'
;MPQEESEAGEKSPSDSESTREGNSCYRNSRTGNSISDLAIFNYCLGGSTERTLLLKDITSSASNEEILEFADQVALYSGCSHHRNQIRIAKRLIEEGARFWNSISQDNQHVNWESVDFEILRKVAGCRDCMTKENFEKMWRWLYPVAFALSRSALREMWSSKSPTWIEGFVTKEEAEASLQGPGGSQKPGTFILRFPTSRSWPHPDAGSIVVTYVGADYSLHHRLLSLDHIYCNGEMNMTPLPEMLLAEPELSQLGRISTRSR
;
A
#
# COMPACT_ATOMS: atom_id res chain seq x y z
N MET A 1 30.09 62.34 46.32
CA MET A 1 30.68 61.10 46.88
C MET A 1 29.88 59.93 46.33
N PRO A 2 30.57 58.86 45.92
CA PRO A 2 30.81 58.52 44.51
C PRO A 2 30.05 57.21 44.17
N GLN A 3 29.95 56.67 42.97
CA GLN A 3 30.87 56.27 41.88
C GLN A 3 29.93 55.81 40.74
N GLU A 4 30.24 55.63 39.46
CA GLU A 4 31.38 55.74 38.53
C GLU A 4 30.69 55.48 37.15
N GLU A 5 30.94 56.27 36.11
CA GLU A 5 31.85 55.94 35.00
C GLU A 5 31.55 54.61 34.29
N SER A 6 31.58 54.49 32.96
CA SER A 6 31.77 55.43 31.86
C SER A 6 31.55 54.65 30.54
N GLU A 7 31.09 55.38 29.52
CA GLU A 7 31.48 55.33 28.10
C GLU A 7 31.59 53.98 27.37
N ALA A 8 30.74 53.70 26.39
CA ALA A 8 30.68 54.24 25.02
C ALA A 8 31.31 53.26 24.02
N GLY A 9 30.56 52.93 22.97
CA GLY A 9 31.02 52.12 21.86
C GLY A 9 29.89 51.64 20.97
N GLU A 10 29.42 52.51 20.07
CA GLU A 10 28.63 52.09 18.91
C GLU A 10 29.45 51.15 18.01
N LYS A 11 28.83 50.05 17.54
CA LYS A 11 29.03 49.47 16.19
C LYS A 11 27.98 48.38 15.90
N SER A 12 27.54 48.39 14.63
CA SER A 12 26.42 47.74 13.94
C SER A 12 26.08 46.27 14.25
N PRO A 13 24.85 45.80 13.95
CA PRO A 13 24.45 44.41 14.12
C PRO A 13 25.03 43.54 12.99
N SER A 14 25.59 42.39 13.35
CA SER A 14 26.08 41.38 12.41
C SER A 14 25.17 40.16 12.50
N ASP A 15 24.31 39.98 11.50
CA ASP A 15 23.53 38.76 11.30
C ASP A 15 24.50 37.62 10.98
N SER A 16 24.50 36.58 11.82
CA SER A 16 25.26 35.35 11.57
C SER A 16 24.29 34.19 11.40
N GLU A 17 23.90 33.93 10.15
CA GLU A 17 23.44 32.62 9.70
C GLU A 17 24.58 31.61 9.91
N SER A 18 24.45 30.70 10.88
CA SER A 18 25.33 29.54 10.96
C SER A 18 24.71 28.39 10.15
N THR A 19 25.07 28.30 8.88
CA THR A 19 24.88 27.08 8.09
C THR A 19 25.78 26.00 8.66
N ARG A 20 25.21 25.08 9.45
CA ARG A 20 25.93 23.87 9.88
C ARG A 20 26.03 22.92 8.70
N GLU A 21 27.14 23.01 7.98
CA GLU A 21 27.64 21.97 7.09
C GLU A 21 27.95 20.70 7.89
N GLY A 22 26.96 19.82 7.98
CA GLY A 22 27.13 18.43 8.38
C GLY A 22 27.65 17.62 7.20
N ASN A 23 28.92 17.80 6.87
CA ASN A 23 29.62 16.96 5.89
C ASN A 23 29.89 15.59 6.54
N SER A 24 29.08 14.57 6.21
CA SER A 24 29.36 13.18 6.60
C SER A 24 28.69 12.19 5.64
N CYS A 25 29.54 11.62 4.79
CA CYS A 25 29.35 10.39 4.00
C CYS A 25 28.53 10.46 2.70
N TYR A 26 28.82 11.40 1.80
CA TYR A 26 28.65 11.14 0.36
C TYR A 26 29.81 10.27 -0.13
N ARG A 27 29.72 8.96 0.14
CA ARG A 27 30.62 7.99 -0.48
C ARG A 27 30.09 7.68 -1.88
N ASN A 28 30.43 8.53 -2.84
CA ASN A 28 30.24 8.25 -4.26
C ASN A 28 31.22 7.14 -4.68
N SER A 29 30.80 5.89 -4.52
CA SER A 29 31.29 4.79 -5.32
C SER A 29 30.17 4.33 -6.26
N ARG A 30 29.78 5.19 -7.20
CA ARG A 30 28.99 4.79 -8.39
C ARG A 30 29.92 4.02 -9.33
N THR A 31 30.22 2.77 -8.98
CA THR A 31 30.90 1.81 -9.86
C THR A 31 30.01 0.58 -9.99
N GLY A 32 29.19 0.56 -11.05
CA GLY A 32 28.25 -0.52 -11.38
C GLY A 32 26.93 0.06 -11.94
N ASN A 33 26.21 -0.69 -12.77
CA ASN A 33 25.06 -0.29 -13.60
C ASN A 33 23.80 0.21 -12.84
N SER A 34 23.91 1.25 -12.01
CA SER A 34 22.78 1.81 -11.28
C SER A 34 21.68 2.33 -12.21
N ILE A 35 20.41 2.14 -11.82
CA ILE A 35 19.26 2.72 -12.52
C ILE A 35 19.40 4.26 -12.58
N SER A 36 19.14 4.83 -13.75
CA SER A 36 19.41 6.26 -14.02
C SER A 36 18.56 7.21 -13.18
N ASP A 37 19.11 8.40 -12.86
CA ASP A 37 18.37 9.47 -12.16
C ASP A 37 17.12 9.92 -12.97
N LEU A 38 17.16 9.81 -14.30
CA LEU A 38 16.01 10.08 -15.18
C LEU A 38 14.86 9.08 -14.93
N ALA A 39 15.17 7.81 -14.68
CA ALA A 39 14.15 6.82 -14.35
C ALA A 39 13.44 7.14 -13.02
N ILE A 40 14.19 7.66 -12.03
CA ILE A 40 13.62 8.11 -10.75
C ILE A 40 12.64 9.26 -10.98
N PHE A 41 13.09 10.27 -11.73
CA PHE A 41 12.27 11.43 -12.07
C PHE A 41 10.98 11.02 -12.81
N ASN A 42 11.11 10.16 -13.83
CA ASN A 42 9.99 9.65 -14.60
C ASN A 42 9.02 8.83 -13.74
N TYR A 43 9.53 8.05 -12.78
CA TYR A 43 8.67 7.32 -11.85
C TYR A 43 7.86 8.26 -10.96
N CYS A 44 8.51 9.27 -10.38
CA CYS A 44 7.88 10.22 -9.48
C CYS A 44 6.75 11.00 -10.17
N LEU A 45 6.99 11.47 -11.40
CA LEU A 45 6.01 12.28 -12.14
C LEU A 45 5.02 11.46 -12.99
N GLY A 46 5.32 10.20 -13.27
CA GLY A 46 4.51 9.34 -14.12
C GLY A 46 3.17 8.94 -13.49
N GLY A 47 2.17 8.70 -14.33
CA GLY A 47 0.92 8.04 -13.95
C GLY A 47 1.10 6.53 -13.77
N SER A 48 0.02 5.84 -13.43
CA SER A 48 0.05 4.38 -13.21
C SER A 48 0.51 3.59 -14.43
N THR A 49 0.18 4.05 -15.64
CA THR A 49 0.57 3.38 -16.89
C THR A 49 2.06 3.55 -17.15
N GLU A 50 2.56 4.77 -17.04
CA GLU A 50 3.97 5.11 -17.22
C GLU A 50 4.85 4.37 -16.21
N ARG A 51 4.44 4.37 -14.93
CA ARG A 51 5.11 3.60 -13.87
C ARG A 51 5.12 2.10 -14.17
N THR A 52 4.02 1.55 -14.68
CA THR A 52 3.95 0.12 -15.03
C THR A 52 4.97 -0.24 -16.11
N LEU A 53 5.03 0.56 -17.19
CA LEU A 53 5.95 0.32 -18.30
C LEU A 53 7.40 0.46 -17.85
N LEU A 54 7.71 1.53 -17.10
CA LEU A 54 9.03 1.76 -16.54
C LEU A 54 9.48 0.61 -15.63
N LEU A 55 8.61 0.13 -14.73
CA LEU A 55 8.94 -0.98 -13.85
C LEU A 55 9.13 -2.30 -14.63
N LYS A 56 8.33 -2.56 -15.68
CA LYS A 56 8.55 -3.73 -16.55
C LYS A 56 9.93 -3.68 -17.22
N ASP A 57 10.34 -2.50 -17.71
CA ASP A 57 11.65 -2.31 -18.33
C ASP A 57 12.81 -2.49 -17.33
N ILE A 58 12.75 -1.79 -16.19
CA ILE A 58 13.75 -1.88 -15.12
C ILE A 58 13.89 -3.32 -14.62
N THR A 59 12.79 -3.99 -14.31
CA THR A 59 12.84 -5.33 -13.71
C THR A 59 13.37 -6.41 -14.65
N SER A 60 13.34 -6.16 -15.97
CA SER A 60 13.89 -7.07 -16.97
C SER A 60 15.41 -7.09 -17.05
N SER A 61 16.08 -6.01 -16.60
CA SER A 61 17.52 -5.81 -16.77
C SER A 61 18.26 -5.60 -15.46
N ALA A 62 17.63 -4.96 -14.47
CA ALA A 62 18.25 -4.64 -13.19
C ALA A 62 18.31 -5.84 -12.22
N SER A 63 19.36 -5.88 -11.40
CA SER A 63 19.53 -6.76 -10.25
C SER A 63 18.55 -6.43 -9.11
N ASN A 64 18.43 -7.32 -8.14
CA ASN A 64 17.56 -7.07 -6.97
C ASN A 64 18.09 -5.90 -6.13
N GLU A 65 19.41 -5.79 -6.03
CA GLU A 65 20.13 -4.73 -5.30
C GLU A 65 19.87 -3.37 -5.94
N GLU A 66 19.97 -3.27 -7.27
CA GLU A 66 19.66 -2.03 -8.00
C GLU A 66 18.20 -1.62 -7.83
N ILE A 67 17.26 -2.57 -7.84
CA ILE A 67 15.84 -2.30 -7.60
C ILE A 67 15.59 -1.81 -6.17
N LEU A 68 16.30 -2.36 -5.18
CA LEU A 68 16.20 -1.91 -3.79
C LEU A 68 16.72 -0.49 -3.63
N GLU A 69 17.86 -0.17 -4.24
CA GLU A 69 18.42 1.18 -4.24
C GLU A 69 17.48 2.17 -4.95
N PHE A 70 16.96 1.81 -6.11
CA PHE A 70 15.99 2.62 -6.84
C PHE A 70 14.72 2.87 -6.02
N ALA A 71 14.20 1.85 -5.33
CA ALA A 71 13.05 1.99 -4.44
C ALA A 71 13.33 2.97 -3.29
N ASP A 72 14.52 2.91 -2.71
CA ASP A 72 14.94 3.79 -1.60
C ASP A 72 15.10 5.24 -2.09
N GLN A 73 15.70 5.45 -3.26
CA GLN A 73 15.83 6.77 -3.88
C GLN A 73 14.47 7.36 -4.26
N VAL A 74 13.57 6.58 -4.87
CA VAL A 74 12.22 7.06 -5.18
C VAL A 74 11.47 7.47 -3.91
N ALA A 75 11.53 6.68 -2.84
CA ALA A 75 10.90 7.07 -1.58
C ALA A 75 11.51 8.35 -0.99
N LEU A 76 12.83 8.53 -1.09
CA LEU A 76 13.51 9.75 -0.66
C LEU A 76 13.02 10.98 -1.45
N TYR A 77 13.00 10.91 -2.78
CA TYR A 77 12.66 12.05 -3.63
C TYR A 77 11.16 12.33 -3.72
N SER A 78 10.31 11.31 -3.61
CA SER A 78 8.84 11.49 -3.56
C SER A 78 8.33 11.84 -2.16
N GLY A 79 9.14 11.61 -1.12
CA GLY A 79 8.70 11.72 0.28
C GLY A 79 7.70 10.63 0.69
N CYS A 80 7.56 9.54 -0.09
CA CYS A 80 6.52 8.52 0.14
C CYS A 80 7.10 7.09 0.20
N SER A 81 7.08 6.50 1.40
CA SER A 81 7.45 5.11 1.66
C SER A 81 6.62 4.09 0.86
N HIS A 82 5.37 4.42 0.52
CA HIS A 82 4.50 3.52 -0.22
C HIS A 82 5.06 3.16 -1.59
N HIS A 83 5.70 4.11 -2.29
CA HIS A 83 6.31 3.84 -3.59
C HIS A 83 7.44 2.82 -3.50
N ARG A 84 8.27 2.88 -2.46
CA ARG A 84 9.34 1.92 -2.21
C ARG A 84 8.81 0.50 -2.13
N ASN A 85 7.70 0.27 -1.44
CA ASN A 85 7.11 -1.07 -1.34
C ASN A 85 6.61 -1.57 -2.70
N GLN A 86 5.91 -0.73 -3.48
CA GLN A 86 5.41 -1.11 -4.80
C GLN A 86 6.54 -1.43 -5.80
N ILE A 87 7.66 -0.71 -5.73
CA ILE A 87 8.85 -0.96 -6.54
C ILE A 87 9.50 -2.28 -6.13
N ARG A 88 9.68 -2.52 -4.82
CA ARG A 88 10.34 -3.73 -4.30
C ARG A 88 9.65 -5.02 -4.69
N ILE A 89 8.32 -5.02 -4.75
CA ILE A 89 7.57 -6.20 -5.15
C ILE A 89 7.48 -6.37 -6.67
N ALA A 90 7.84 -5.35 -7.47
CA ALA A 90 7.61 -5.32 -8.90
C ALA A 90 8.23 -6.51 -9.64
N LYS A 91 9.51 -6.81 -9.37
CA LYS A 91 10.22 -7.89 -10.07
C LYS A 91 9.57 -9.25 -9.83
N ARG A 92 9.34 -9.60 -8.56
CA ARG A 92 8.67 -10.85 -8.20
C ARG A 92 7.24 -10.90 -8.73
N LEU A 93 6.48 -9.81 -8.63
CA LEU A 93 5.12 -9.72 -9.17
C LEU A 93 5.09 -10.07 -10.66
N ILE A 94 6.00 -9.49 -11.45
CA ILE A 94 6.08 -9.70 -12.90
C ILE A 94 6.53 -11.13 -13.22
N GLU A 95 7.59 -11.60 -12.59
CA GLU A 95 8.16 -12.94 -12.83
C GLU A 95 7.21 -14.07 -12.39
N GLU A 96 6.61 -13.95 -11.20
CA GLU A 96 5.64 -14.93 -10.70
C GLU A 96 4.34 -14.89 -11.50
N GLY A 97 3.89 -13.70 -11.91
CA GLY A 97 2.71 -13.58 -12.78
C GLY A 97 2.93 -14.26 -14.13
N ALA A 98 4.09 -14.04 -14.76
CA ALA A 98 4.43 -14.70 -16.01
C ALA A 98 4.52 -16.23 -15.85
N ARG A 99 5.17 -16.72 -14.80
CA ARG A 99 5.26 -18.15 -14.49
C ARG A 99 3.88 -18.76 -14.24
N PHE A 100 3.04 -18.09 -13.46
CA PHE A 100 1.69 -18.55 -13.15
C PHE A 100 0.83 -18.60 -14.42
N TRP A 101 0.83 -17.53 -15.22
CA TRP A 101 0.12 -17.49 -16.50
C TRP A 101 0.55 -18.64 -17.42
N ASN A 102 1.84 -18.85 -17.61
CA ASN A 102 2.34 -19.93 -18.48
C ASN A 102 1.88 -21.31 -17.98
N SER A 103 1.85 -21.52 -16.66
CA SER A 103 1.35 -22.75 -16.04
C SER A 103 -0.14 -23.01 -16.33
N ILE A 104 -0.98 -21.98 -16.18
CA ILE A 104 -2.44 -22.12 -16.36
C ILE A 104 -2.90 -22.06 -17.82
N SER A 105 -2.13 -21.40 -18.69
CA SER A 105 -2.50 -21.24 -20.10
C SER A 105 -2.13 -22.42 -20.97
N GLN A 106 -1.06 -23.16 -20.62
CA GLN A 106 -0.54 -24.24 -21.46
C GLN A 106 -0.39 -23.78 -22.93
N ASP A 107 0.20 -22.59 -23.12
CA ASP A 107 0.39 -21.90 -24.40
C ASP A 107 -0.88 -21.42 -25.13
N ASN A 108 -2.06 -21.57 -24.51
CA ASN A 108 -3.30 -21.02 -25.06
C ASN A 108 -3.42 -19.51 -24.80
N GLN A 109 -4.06 -18.81 -25.73
CA GLN A 109 -4.38 -17.38 -25.57
C GLN A 109 -5.52 -17.13 -24.58
N HIS A 110 -6.33 -18.16 -24.31
CA HIS A 110 -7.52 -18.11 -23.48
C HIS A 110 -7.57 -19.32 -22.53
N VAL A 111 -8.00 -19.08 -21.29
CA VAL A 111 -8.23 -20.13 -20.29
C VAL A 111 -9.69 -20.08 -19.86
N ASN A 112 -10.36 -21.23 -19.83
CA ASN A 112 -11.69 -21.37 -19.23
C ASN A 112 -11.55 -21.30 -17.71
N TRP A 113 -12.22 -20.34 -17.08
CA TRP A 113 -12.02 -19.96 -15.67
C TRP A 113 -13.03 -20.61 -14.70
N GLU A 114 -13.59 -21.76 -15.07
CA GLU A 114 -14.61 -22.51 -14.31
C GLU A 114 -14.19 -22.91 -12.88
N SER A 115 -12.88 -22.92 -12.54
CA SER A 115 -12.37 -23.42 -11.25
C SER A 115 -12.15 -22.37 -10.15
N VAL A 116 -12.40 -21.08 -10.42
CA VAL A 116 -12.16 -20.02 -9.43
C VAL A 116 -13.46 -19.42 -8.95
N ASP A 117 -13.91 -19.90 -7.79
CA ASP A 117 -15.08 -19.43 -7.02
C ASP A 117 -14.85 -18.07 -6.33
N PHE A 118 -14.34 -17.09 -7.07
CA PHE A 118 -14.25 -15.72 -6.59
C PHE A 118 -14.76 -14.76 -7.66
N GLU A 119 -16.06 -14.49 -7.63
CA GLU A 119 -16.73 -13.50 -8.49
C GLU A 119 -16.01 -12.13 -8.45
N ILE A 120 -15.44 -11.78 -7.31
CA ILE A 120 -14.63 -10.56 -7.15
C ILE A 120 -13.39 -10.59 -8.05
N LEU A 121 -12.69 -11.72 -8.17
CA LEU A 121 -11.53 -11.82 -9.06
C LEU A 121 -11.95 -11.68 -10.52
N ARG A 122 -13.12 -12.20 -10.91
CA ARG A 122 -13.70 -11.97 -12.24
C ARG A 122 -14.01 -10.49 -12.49
N LYS A 123 -14.62 -9.80 -11.50
CA LYS A 123 -14.88 -8.35 -11.57
C LYS A 123 -13.60 -7.54 -11.72
N VAL A 124 -12.57 -7.86 -10.93
CA VAL A 124 -11.25 -7.19 -11.00
C VAL A 124 -10.54 -7.48 -12.34
N ALA A 125 -10.62 -8.72 -12.83
CA ALA A 125 -10.08 -9.11 -14.13
C ALA A 125 -10.81 -8.44 -15.31
N GLY A 126 -12.08 -8.04 -15.12
CA GLY A 126 -12.96 -7.60 -16.19
C GLY A 126 -13.38 -8.73 -17.13
N CYS A 127 -13.40 -9.98 -16.63
CA CYS A 127 -13.77 -11.16 -17.42
C CYS A 127 -15.04 -11.82 -16.89
N ARG A 128 -15.74 -12.55 -17.78
CA ARG A 128 -16.89 -13.40 -17.41
C ARG A 128 -16.46 -14.86 -17.37
N ASP A 129 -16.30 -15.46 -18.54
CA ASP A 129 -16.12 -16.91 -18.67
C ASP A 129 -14.72 -17.28 -19.18
N CYS A 130 -14.09 -16.42 -19.99
CA CYS A 130 -12.75 -16.63 -20.52
C CYS A 130 -11.74 -15.61 -20.00
N MET A 131 -10.57 -16.10 -19.58
CA MET A 131 -9.44 -15.29 -19.14
C MET A 131 -8.44 -15.12 -20.30
N THR A 132 -8.18 -13.88 -20.70
CA THR A 132 -7.02 -13.53 -21.55
C THR A 132 -5.80 -13.20 -20.69
N LYS A 133 -4.61 -13.17 -21.30
CA LYS A 133 -3.40 -12.71 -20.61
C LYS A 133 -3.56 -11.29 -20.03
N GLU A 134 -4.21 -10.39 -20.75
CA GLU A 134 -4.44 -9.02 -20.28
C GLU A 134 -5.36 -8.98 -19.06
N ASN A 135 -6.46 -9.75 -19.07
CA ASN A 135 -7.38 -9.86 -17.94
C ASN A 135 -6.69 -10.46 -16.72
N PHE A 136 -5.86 -11.48 -16.94
CA PHE A 136 -5.01 -12.06 -15.91
C PHE A 136 -4.05 -11.01 -15.34
N GLU A 137 -3.34 -10.26 -16.18
CA GLU A 137 -2.42 -9.20 -15.71
C GLU A 137 -3.15 -8.12 -14.90
N LYS A 138 -4.40 -7.77 -15.25
CA LYS A 138 -5.22 -6.83 -14.46
C LYS A 138 -5.55 -7.40 -13.07
N MET A 139 -6.00 -8.66 -13.02
CA MET A 139 -6.32 -9.34 -11.77
C MET A 139 -5.09 -9.60 -10.90
N TRP A 140 -3.98 -10.04 -11.50
CA TRP A 140 -2.73 -10.32 -10.81
C TRP A 140 -2.14 -9.06 -10.17
N ARG A 141 -2.21 -7.91 -10.87
CA ARG A 141 -1.79 -6.61 -10.33
C ARG A 141 -2.57 -6.18 -9.09
N TRP A 142 -3.77 -6.72 -8.88
CA TRP A 142 -4.54 -6.52 -7.65
C TRP A 142 -4.25 -7.61 -6.61
N LEU A 143 -4.29 -8.87 -7.03
CA LEU A 143 -4.19 -10.02 -6.13
C LEU A 143 -2.81 -10.17 -5.49
N TYR A 144 -1.74 -9.93 -6.25
CA TYR A 144 -0.38 -10.13 -5.76
C TYR A 144 -0.03 -9.18 -4.59
N PRO A 145 -0.26 -7.86 -4.66
CA PRO A 145 -0.07 -6.98 -3.50
C PRO A 145 -0.89 -7.38 -2.27
N VAL A 146 -2.12 -7.87 -2.47
CA VAL A 146 -2.97 -8.37 -1.38
C VAL A 146 -2.39 -9.64 -0.75
N ALA A 147 -1.96 -10.61 -1.57
CA ALA A 147 -1.30 -11.82 -1.07
C ALA A 147 0.01 -11.50 -0.34
N PHE A 148 0.79 -10.54 -0.85
CA PHE A 148 2.00 -10.06 -0.21
C PHE A 148 1.71 -9.40 1.15
N ALA A 149 0.67 -8.56 1.25
CA ALA A 149 0.23 -7.99 2.52
C ALA A 149 -0.19 -9.07 3.52
N LEU A 150 -0.93 -10.08 3.08
CA LEU A 150 -1.37 -11.22 3.89
C LEU A 150 -0.24 -12.19 4.29
N SER A 151 0.91 -12.17 3.63
CA SER A 151 2.08 -12.96 4.06
C SER A 151 2.75 -12.40 5.32
N ARG A 152 2.41 -11.18 5.75
CA ARG A 152 2.96 -10.52 6.93
C ARG A 152 2.20 -10.96 8.19
N SER A 153 2.92 -11.26 9.27
CA SER A 153 2.37 -11.87 10.51
C SER A 153 1.13 -11.16 11.04
N ALA A 154 1.17 -9.84 11.23
CA ALA A 154 0.05 -9.09 11.81
C ALA A 154 -1.26 -9.20 11.01
N LEU A 155 -1.20 -9.04 9.68
CA LEU A 155 -2.39 -9.16 8.83
C LEU A 155 -2.81 -10.61 8.62
N ARG A 156 -1.84 -11.52 8.55
CA ARG A 156 -2.10 -12.96 8.44
C ARG A 156 -2.90 -13.46 9.62
N GLU A 157 -2.56 -13.03 10.83
CA GLU A 157 -3.28 -13.39 12.06
C GLU A 157 -4.72 -12.88 12.05
N MET A 158 -4.93 -11.61 11.67
CA MET A 158 -6.27 -11.04 11.52
C MET A 158 -7.11 -11.76 10.47
N TRP A 159 -6.52 -12.04 9.30
CA TRP A 159 -7.18 -12.78 8.22
C TRP A 159 -7.52 -14.22 8.61
N SER A 160 -6.65 -14.88 9.37
CA SER A 160 -6.83 -16.28 9.79
C SER A 160 -7.72 -16.43 11.03
N SER A 161 -8.02 -15.34 11.73
CA SER A 161 -8.84 -15.34 12.93
C SER A 161 -10.28 -15.77 12.63
N LYS A 162 -10.76 -16.78 13.36
CA LYS A 162 -12.14 -17.28 13.26
C LYS A 162 -13.09 -16.61 14.25
N SER A 163 -12.57 -16.01 15.33
CA SER A 163 -13.38 -15.37 16.36
C SER A 163 -12.56 -14.28 17.10
N PRO A 164 -12.82 -12.99 16.85
CA PRO A 164 -13.73 -12.47 15.82
C PRO A 164 -13.12 -12.59 14.41
N THR A 165 -13.96 -12.57 13.38
CA THR A 165 -13.49 -12.52 11.99
C THR A 165 -13.20 -11.07 11.64
N TRP A 166 -11.92 -10.71 11.55
CA TRP A 166 -11.51 -9.32 11.32
C TRP A 166 -11.64 -8.92 9.85
N ILE A 167 -11.28 -9.84 8.95
CA ILE A 167 -11.33 -9.63 7.50
C ILE A 167 -12.14 -10.77 6.91
N GLU A 168 -13.37 -10.49 6.47
CA GLU A 168 -14.34 -11.51 6.03
C GLU A 168 -14.06 -12.07 4.63
N GLY A 169 -12.94 -11.69 4.03
CA GLY A 169 -12.52 -12.11 2.71
C GLY A 169 -12.29 -10.94 1.77
N PHE A 170 -12.51 -11.19 0.49
CA PHE A 170 -12.61 -10.12 -0.49
C PHE A 170 -14.03 -9.56 -0.43
N VAL A 171 -14.15 -8.26 -0.19
CA VAL A 171 -15.43 -7.57 -0.03
C VAL A 171 -15.36 -6.28 -0.84
N THR A 172 -16.33 -6.08 -1.72
CA THR A 172 -16.47 -4.86 -2.52
C THR A 172 -16.91 -3.67 -1.66
N LYS A 173 -16.82 -2.46 -2.20
CA LYS A 173 -17.29 -1.28 -1.50
C LYS A 173 -18.80 -1.41 -1.25
N GLU A 174 -19.54 -1.82 -2.27
CA GLU A 174 -20.99 -1.91 -2.30
C GLU A 174 -21.49 -2.98 -1.32
N GLU A 175 -20.82 -4.14 -1.23
CA GLU A 175 -21.15 -5.19 -0.25
C GLU A 175 -20.93 -4.72 1.19
N ALA A 176 -19.86 -3.96 1.44
CA ALA A 176 -19.59 -3.39 2.76
C ALA A 176 -20.64 -2.33 3.14
N GLU A 177 -20.97 -1.43 2.21
CA GLU A 177 -22.01 -0.41 2.43
C GLU A 177 -23.37 -1.06 2.68
N ALA A 178 -23.78 -2.03 1.86
CA ALA A 178 -25.05 -2.74 2.04
C ALA A 178 -25.12 -3.47 3.39
N SER A 179 -24.02 -4.07 3.83
CA SER A 179 -23.95 -4.75 5.13
C SER A 179 -24.07 -3.78 6.31
N LEU A 180 -23.47 -2.59 6.19
CA LEU A 180 -23.57 -1.54 7.21
C LEU A 180 -24.87 -0.73 7.14
N GLN A 181 -25.61 -0.81 6.04
CA GLN A 181 -26.95 -0.20 5.92
C GLN A 181 -28.07 -1.10 6.45
N GLY A 182 -27.85 -2.40 6.62
CA GLY A 182 -28.77 -3.34 7.27
C GLY A 182 -30.19 -3.48 6.67
N PRO A 183 -30.98 -4.48 7.07
CA PRO A 183 -32.37 -4.62 6.62
C PRO A 183 -33.33 -3.57 7.20
N GLY A 184 -32.92 -2.87 8.26
CA GLY A 184 -33.74 -1.90 9.02
C GLY A 184 -33.18 -0.48 9.06
N GLY A 185 -32.20 -0.16 8.22
CA GLY A 185 -31.43 1.10 8.26
C GLY A 185 -30.04 0.93 8.88
N SER A 186 -29.26 2.02 8.85
CA SER A 186 -27.84 2.02 9.22
C SER A 186 -27.57 1.29 10.53
N GLN A 187 -26.53 0.45 10.52
CA GLN A 187 -25.96 -0.14 11.73
C GLN A 187 -25.58 0.96 12.73
N LYS A 188 -25.34 0.58 13.99
CA LYS A 188 -24.98 1.55 15.03
C LYS A 188 -23.66 2.26 14.65
N PRO A 189 -23.53 3.57 14.96
CA PRO A 189 -22.25 4.26 14.89
C PRO A 189 -21.14 3.47 15.58
N GLY A 190 -19.95 3.47 14.98
CA GLY A 190 -18.82 2.67 15.46
C GLY A 190 -18.75 1.26 14.88
N THR A 191 -19.76 0.82 14.12
CA THR A 191 -19.70 -0.49 13.41
C THR A 191 -18.81 -0.38 12.19
N PHE A 192 -17.84 -1.28 12.04
CA PHE A 192 -16.86 -1.23 10.94
C PHE A 192 -16.52 -2.57 10.32
N ILE A 193 -16.04 -2.53 9.07
CA ILE A 193 -15.62 -3.67 8.26
C ILE A 193 -14.25 -3.36 7.66
N LEU A 194 -13.34 -4.32 7.74
CA LEU A 194 -12.03 -4.27 7.07
C LEU A 194 -12.09 -4.99 5.73
N ARG A 195 -11.56 -4.36 4.69
CA ARG A 195 -11.53 -4.94 3.33
C ARG A 195 -10.33 -4.47 2.52
N PHE A 196 -9.94 -5.26 1.53
CA PHE A 196 -9.02 -4.82 0.47
C PHE A 196 -9.80 -4.08 -0.63
N PRO A 197 -9.43 -2.83 -0.98
CA PRO A 197 -10.12 -2.09 -2.02
C PRO A 197 -9.81 -2.67 -3.41
N THR A 198 -10.85 -2.94 -4.20
CA THR A 198 -10.73 -3.45 -5.58
C THR A 198 -10.24 -2.40 -6.59
N SER A 199 -10.27 -1.12 -6.22
CA SER A 199 -9.85 0.00 -7.06
C SER A 199 -8.36 0.35 -6.96
N ARG A 200 -7.57 -0.41 -6.18
CA ARG A 200 -6.14 -0.16 -5.95
C ARG A 200 -5.32 -1.36 -6.44
N SER A 201 -4.74 -1.23 -7.62
CA SER A 201 -3.88 -2.24 -8.23
C SER A 201 -2.47 -1.70 -8.42
N TRP A 202 -1.47 -2.58 -8.40
CA TRP A 202 -0.08 -2.21 -8.67
C TRP A 202 0.02 -1.48 -10.03
N PRO A 203 0.83 -0.41 -10.13
CA PRO A 203 1.81 0.10 -9.14
C PRO A 203 1.27 1.24 -8.25
N HIS A 204 -0.05 1.31 -8.01
CA HIS A 204 -0.61 2.31 -7.10
C HIS A 204 0.02 2.19 -5.69
N PRO A 205 0.40 3.29 -5.01
CA PRO A 205 1.01 3.25 -3.67
C PRO A 205 0.19 2.42 -2.66
N ASP A 206 -1.13 2.60 -2.67
CA ASP A 206 -2.08 1.87 -1.81
C ASP A 206 -2.44 0.43 -2.26
N ALA A 207 -1.79 -0.13 -3.28
CA ALA A 207 -2.10 -1.49 -3.72
C ALA A 207 -1.73 -2.50 -2.62
N GLY A 208 -2.68 -3.35 -2.23
CA GLY A 208 -2.53 -4.29 -1.10
C GLY A 208 -2.81 -3.67 0.28
N SER A 209 -3.17 -2.39 0.36
CA SER A 209 -3.57 -1.75 1.62
C SER A 209 -4.99 -2.16 2.06
N ILE A 210 -5.31 -1.94 3.32
CA ILE A 210 -6.64 -2.22 3.89
C ILE A 210 -7.42 -0.91 4.04
N VAL A 211 -8.71 -0.96 3.72
CA VAL A 211 -9.67 0.11 3.99
C VAL A 211 -10.59 -0.33 5.13
N VAL A 212 -10.76 0.55 6.10
CA VAL A 212 -11.85 0.46 7.07
C VAL A 212 -13.07 1.19 6.50
N THR A 213 -14.20 0.49 6.43
CA THR A 213 -15.51 1.06 6.10
C THR A 213 -16.36 1.03 7.35
N TYR A 214 -16.90 2.17 7.78
CA TYR A 214 -17.57 2.28 9.09
C TYR A 214 -18.74 3.26 9.08
N VAL A 215 -19.61 3.13 10.08
CA VAL A 215 -20.72 4.05 10.34
C VAL A 215 -20.26 5.15 11.28
N GLY A 216 -20.31 6.41 10.82
CA GLY A 216 -19.99 7.59 11.61
C GLY A 216 -21.05 7.91 12.66
N ALA A 217 -20.73 8.83 13.58
CA ALA A 217 -21.67 9.31 14.59
C ALA A 217 -22.91 10.00 13.99
N ASP A 218 -22.78 10.53 12.77
CA ASP A 218 -23.84 11.12 11.96
C ASP A 218 -24.63 10.08 11.13
N TYR A 219 -24.35 8.78 11.35
CA TYR A 219 -24.91 7.65 10.59
C TYR A 219 -24.52 7.61 9.10
N SER A 220 -23.57 8.43 8.68
CA SER A 220 -23.01 8.37 7.33
C SER A 220 -21.96 7.27 7.22
N LEU A 221 -21.71 6.79 6.00
CA LEU A 221 -20.71 5.78 5.73
C LEU A 221 -19.39 6.44 5.35
N HIS A 222 -18.33 6.02 6.02
CA HIS A 222 -16.98 6.49 5.77
C HIS A 222 -16.10 5.35 5.27
N HIS A 223 -15.13 5.69 4.43
CA HIS A 223 -14.08 4.78 3.99
C HIS A 223 -12.74 5.43 4.22
N ARG A 224 -11.91 4.82 5.04
CA ARG A 224 -10.56 5.32 5.34
C ARG A 224 -9.53 4.26 5.04
N LEU A 225 -8.48 4.64 4.34
CA LEU A 225 -7.31 3.79 4.15
C LEU A 225 -6.56 3.70 5.48
N LEU A 226 -6.23 2.49 5.92
CA LEU A 226 -5.38 2.31 7.09
C LEU A 226 -3.92 2.52 6.69
N SER A 227 -3.19 3.36 7.44
CA SER A 227 -1.72 3.39 7.32
C SER A 227 -1.17 2.10 7.93
N LEU A 228 -0.52 1.31 7.10
CA LEU A 228 0.12 0.06 7.49
C LEU A 228 1.65 0.22 7.55
N ASP A 229 2.17 1.44 7.57
CA ASP A 229 3.63 1.72 7.55
C ASP A 229 4.38 0.93 8.64
N HIS A 230 3.75 0.75 9.81
CA HIS A 230 4.24 -0.06 10.93
C HIS A 230 4.28 -1.56 10.64
N ILE A 231 3.33 -2.05 9.85
CA ILE A 231 3.32 -3.44 9.38
C ILE A 231 4.44 -3.63 8.38
N TYR A 232 4.75 -2.61 7.55
CA TYR A 232 5.77 -2.65 6.50
C TYR A 232 7.22 -2.57 6.99
N CYS A 233 7.46 -1.94 8.14
CA CYS A 233 8.76 -1.83 8.78
C CYS A 233 9.17 -3.11 9.52
N ASN A 234 10.40 -3.58 9.28
CA ASN A 234 10.94 -4.86 9.77
C ASN A 234 11.33 -4.86 11.28
N GLY A 235 10.69 -4.02 12.09
CA GLY A 235 11.03 -3.86 13.50
C GLY A 235 10.07 -4.60 14.40
N GLU A 236 10.52 -5.70 15.01
CA GLU A 236 9.93 -6.27 16.23
C GLU A 236 10.12 -5.27 17.38
N MET A 237 9.36 -4.17 17.38
CA MET A 237 9.10 -3.43 18.61
C MET A 237 7.79 -3.93 19.18
N ASN A 238 7.72 -4.03 20.51
CA ASN A 238 6.51 -4.32 21.28
C ASN A 238 5.43 -3.29 20.96
N MET A 239 4.72 -3.48 19.86
CA MET A 239 3.68 -2.60 19.37
C MET A 239 2.34 -3.24 19.69
N THR A 240 1.40 -2.39 20.10
CA THR A 240 -0.01 -2.76 20.29
C THR A 240 -0.53 -3.46 19.02
N PRO A 241 -1.13 -4.66 19.12
CA PRO A 241 -1.68 -5.36 17.98
C PRO A 241 -2.67 -4.49 17.19
N LEU A 242 -2.66 -4.59 15.85
CA LEU A 242 -3.57 -3.82 14.99
C LEU A 242 -5.05 -3.92 15.41
N PRO A 243 -5.58 -5.09 15.82
CA PRO A 243 -6.90 -5.21 16.43
C PRO A 243 -7.19 -4.25 17.59
N GLU A 244 -6.25 -4.13 18.51
CA GLU A 244 -6.38 -3.27 19.70
C GLU A 244 -6.28 -1.80 19.31
N MET A 245 -5.37 -1.46 18.38
CA MET A 245 -5.28 -0.10 17.86
C MET A 245 -6.58 0.35 17.18
N LEU A 246 -7.21 -0.52 16.39
CA LEU A 246 -8.47 -0.22 15.73
C LEU A 246 -9.60 0.01 16.75
N LEU A 247 -9.73 -0.85 17.76
CA LEU A 247 -10.78 -0.72 18.78
C LEU A 247 -10.54 0.42 19.78
N ALA A 248 -9.33 0.94 19.86
CA ALA A 248 -9.03 2.14 20.65
C ALA A 248 -9.48 3.44 19.98
N GLU A 249 -9.76 3.40 18.67
CA GLU A 249 -10.24 4.58 17.96
C GLU A 249 -11.71 4.88 18.33
N PRO A 250 -12.07 6.14 18.63
CA PRO A 250 -13.42 6.48 19.10
C PRO A 250 -14.50 6.23 18.04
N GLU A 251 -14.13 6.20 16.76
CA GLU A 251 -15.04 5.96 15.64
C GLU A 251 -15.21 4.48 15.29
N LEU A 252 -14.45 3.57 15.92
CA LEU A 252 -14.42 2.15 15.60
C LEU A 252 -14.64 1.31 16.88
N SER A 253 -15.88 1.02 17.20
CA SER A 253 -16.24 0.37 18.46
C SER A 253 -16.53 -1.12 18.33
N GLN A 254 -16.99 -1.59 17.16
CA GLN A 254 -17.37 -2.99 16.97
C GLN A 254 -17.27 -3.47 15.52
N LEU A 255 -16.95 -4.74 15.35
CA LEU A 255 -16.89 -5.37 14.03
C LEU A 255 -18.30 -5.62 13.47
N GLY A 256 -18.51 -5.16 12.24
CA GLY A 256 -19.64 -5.53 11.40
C GLY A 256 -19.43 -6.89 10.75
N ARG A 257 -20.53 -7.45 10.23
CA ARG A 257 -20.54 -8.76 9.53
C ARG A 257 -21.05 -8.58 8.11
N ILE A 258 -20.46 -9.30 7.17
CA ILE A 258 -20.95 -9.28 5.79
C ILE A 258 -22.16 -10.19 5.69
N SER A 259 -23.30 -9.60 5.37
CA SER A 259 -24.54 -10.35 5.10
C SER A 259 -24.52 -10.85 3.66
N THR A 260 -23.56 -11.70 3.30
CA THR A 260 -23.64 -12.41 2.02
C THR A 260 -24.58 -13.61 2.19
N ARG A 261 -25.50 -13.77 1.24
CA ARG A 261 -26.36 -14.96 1.12
C ARG A 261 -25.50 -16.22 1.25
N SER A 262 -26.06 -17.21 1.96
CA SER A 262 -25.57 -18.59 2.10
C SER A 262 -24.70 -19.03 0.92
N ARG A 263 -23.46 -19.43 1.22
CA ARG A 263 -22.66 -20.29 0.35
C ARG A 263 -23.47 -21.53 -0.06
#